data_AF-X0YKM2-F1
#
_entry.id   AF-X0YKM2-F1
#
_cell.length_a   1.000
_cell.length_b   1.000
_cell.length_c   1.000
_cell.angle_alpha   90.00
_cell.angle_beta   90.00
_cell.angle_gamma   90.00
#
_symmetry.space_group_name_H-M   'P 1'
#
loop_
_entity.id
_entity.type
_entity.pdbx_description
1 polymer ?
#
loop_
_entity_poly.entity_id
_entity_poly.type
_entity_poly.pdbx_seq_one_letter_code
_entity_poly.pdbx_strand_id
1 'polypeptide(L)'
;EEFKELAVETIRLSKERDTGTLKYDVYISSDETECEVRQEYKNSEAVLEHMANLRETLEKAYIDFPIDHVNIYGDPSPELLEAVKGIDIGVYSFSQGLEETIEV
;
A
#
# COMPACT_ATOMS: atom_id res chain seq x y z
N GLU A 1 -12.01 -3.35 -16.00
CA GLU A 1 -10.93 -3.00 -16.94
C GLU A 1 -10.15 -1.75 -16.53
N GLU A 2 -10.78 -0.59 -16.32
CA GLU A 2 -10.07 0.67 -15.99
C GLU A 2 -9.14 0.56 -14.76
N PHE A 3 -9.58 -0.09 -13.67
CA PHE A 3 -8.73 -0.32 -12.50
C PHE A 3 -7.48 -1.17 -12.82
N LYS A 4 -7.62 -2.20 -13.66
CA LYS A 4 -6.51 -3.09 -14.03
C LYS A 4 -5.43 -2.33 -14.81
N GLU A 5 -5.84 -1.44 -15.71
CA GLU A 5 -4.91 -0.57 -16.45
C GLU A 5 -4.19 0.40 -15.53
N LEU A 6 -4.92 1.03 -14.60
CA LEU A 6 -4.36 1.91 -13.59
C LEU A 6 -3.36 1.19 -12.67
N ALA A 7 -3.69 -0.04 -12.25
CA ALA A 7 -2.81 -0.88 -11.45
C ALA A 7 -1.50 -1.20 -12.20
N VAL A 8 -1.57 -1.58 -13.48
CA VAL A 8 -0.39 -1.85 -14.32
C VAL A 8 0.50 -0.62 -14.42
N GLU A 9 -0.08 0.56 -14.67
CA GLU A 9 0.68 1.80 -14.77
C GLU A 9 1.30 2.20 -13.42
N THR A 10 0.56 2.04 -12.32
CA THR A 10 1.05 2.32 -10.97
C THR A 10 2.24 1.44 -10.65
N ILE A 11 2.15 0.12 -10.88
CA ILE A 11 3.26 -0.82 -10.68
C ILE A 11 4.47 -0.46 -11.55
N ARG A 12 4.26 -0.06 -12.81
CA ARG A 12 5.35 0.36 -13.70
C ARG A 12 6.08 1.57 -13.13
N LEU A 13 5.34 2.59 -12.70
CA LEU A 13 5.90 3.80 -12.12
C LEU A 13 6.60 3.53 -10.78
N SER A 14 6.03 2.69 -9.91
CA SER A 14 6.68 2.27 -8.65
C SER A 14 8.05 1.65 -8.93
N LYS A 15 8.14 0.75 -9.91
CA LYS A 15 9.41 0.11 -10.30
C LYS A 15 10.44 1.09 -10.85
N GLU A 16 9.99 2.15 -11.51
CA GLU A 16 10.87 3.15 -12.11
C GLU A 16 11.34 4.22 -11.12
N ARG A 17 10.51 4.57 -10.13
CA ARG A 17 10.70 5.75 -9.29
C ARG A 17 10.97 5.43 -7.84
N ASP A 18 10.44 4.33 -7.32
CA ASP A 18 10.59 3.99 -5.90
C ASP A 18 11.87 3.23 -5.65
N THR A 19 12.54 3.58 -4.55
CA THR A 19 13.78 2.97 -4.11
C THR A 19 13.57 1.93 -3.02
N GLY A 20 12.39 1.94 -2.39
CA GLY A 20 12.06 1.15 -1.21
C GLY A 20 10.86 0.20 -1.34
N THR A 21 10.21 0.12 -2.50
CA THR A 21 9.12 -0.83 -2.78
C THR A 21 9.69 -2.23 -2.99
N LEU A 22 9.31 -3.17 -2.14
CA LEU A 22 9.73 -4.58 -2.18
C LEU A 22 8.70 -5.45 -2.91
N LYS A 23 7.42 -5.14 -2.73
CA LYS A 23 6.31 -5.90 -3.29
C LYS A 23 5.16 -4.97 -3.65
N TYR A 24 4.47 -5.29 -4.75
CA TYR A 24 3.25 -4.60 -5.17
C TYR A 24 2.37 -5.58 -5.94
N ASP A 25 1.46 -6.23 -5.22
CA ASP A 25 0.54 -7.23 -5.77
C ASP A 25 -0.89 -6.68 -5.77
N VAL A 26 -1.64 -7.00 -6.81
CA VAL A 26 -3.05 -6.62 -6.96
C VAL A 26 -3.88 -7.87 -7.09
N TYR A 27 -4.87 -7.99 -6.21
CA TYR A 27 -5.86 -9.05 -6.19
C TYR A 27 -7.23 -8.46 -6.49
N ILE A 28 -8.06 -9.20 -7.22
CA ILE A 28 -9.41 -8.78 -7.59
C ILE A 28 -10.38 -9.86 -7.13
N SER A 29 -11.52 -9.47 -6.57
CA SER A 29 -12.56 -10.38 -6.12
C SER A 29 -13.11 -11.22 -7.29
N SER A 30 -13.72 -12.36 -6.99
CA SER A 30 -14.23 -13.26 -8.04
C SER A 30 -15.34 -12.65 -8.90
N ASP A 31 -16.08 -11.68 -8.36
CA ASP A 31 -17.14 -10.93 -9.03
C ASP A 31 -16.64 -9.58 -9.61
N GLU A 32 -15.34 -9.30 -9.52
CA GLU A 32 -14.66 -8.10 -10.02
C GLU A 32 -15.19 -6.76 -9.47
N THR A 33 -15.81 -6.77 -8.29
CA THR A 33 -16.35 -5.56 -7.65
C THR A 33 -15.38 -4.93 -6.65
N GLU A 34 -14.44 -5.71 -6.11
CA GLU A 34 -13.48 -5.29 -5.10
C GLU A 34 -12.05 -5.66 -5.51
N CYS A 35 -11.09 -4.93 -4.96
CA CYS A 35 -9.69 -5.24 -5.12
C CYS A 35 -8.94 -5.11 -3.79
N GLU A 36 -7.88 -5.90 -3.65
CA GLU A 36 -6.95 -5.78 -2.54
C GLU A 36 -5.56 -5.52 -3.11
N VAL A 37 -4.90 -4.46 -2.67
CA VAL A 37 -3.53 -4.15 -3.07
C VAL A 37 -2.62 -4.44 -1.89
N ARG A 38 -1.68 -5.38 -2.07
CA ARG A 38 -0.69 -5.73 -1.05
C ARG A 38 0.66 -5.19 -1.43
N GLN A 39 1.16 -4.30 -0.59
CA GLN A 39 2.42 -3.61 -0.82
C GLN A 39 3.34 -3.87 0.35
N GLU A 40 4.62 -4.05 0.06
CA GLU A 40 5.65 -4.22 1.07
C GLU A 40 6.75 -3.22 0.80
N TYR A 41 7.21 -2.58 1.87
CA TYR A 41 8.17 -1.48 1.83
C TYR A 41 9.28 -1.75 2.82
N LYS A 42 10.49 -1.27 2.52
CA LYS A 42 11.64 -1.40 3.42
C LYS A 42 11.40 -0.74 4.78
N ASN A 43 10.67 0.38 4.81
CA ASN A 43 10.40 1.20 5.99
C ASN A 43 9.29 2.24 5.68
N SER A 44 8.97 3.08 6.66
CA SER A 44 7.95 4.13 6.52
C SER A 44 8.35 5.21 5.51
N GLU A 45 9.64 5.55 5.42
CA GLU A 45 10.15 6.54 4.48
C GLU A 45 9.93 6.11 3.02
N ALA A 46 10.03 4.81 2.74
CA ALA A 46 9.73 4.25 1.43
C ALA A 46 8.25 4.36 1.06
N VAL A 47 7.33 4.28 2.04
CA VAL A 47 5.89 4.51 1.80
C VAL A 47 5.64 5.98 1.47
N LEU A 48 6.25 6.90 2.21
CA LEU A 48 6.13 8.34 1.97
C LEU A 48 6.72 8.75 0.62
N GLU A 49 7.88 8.19 0.25
CA GLU A 49 8.48 8.35 -1.08
C GLU A 49 7.54 7.85 -2.17
N HIS A 50 6.95 6.65 -2.01
CA HIS A 50 5.98 6.10 -2.96
C HIS A 50 4.77 7.03 -3.15
N MET A 51 4.18 7.53 -2.05
CA MET A 51 3.07 8.48 -2.10
C MET A 51 3.44 9.77 -2.84
N ALA A 52 4.67 10.27 -2.67
CA ALA A 52 5.16 11.46 -3.35
C ALA A 52 5.43 11.21 -4.85
N ASN A 53 6.11 10.12 -5.19
CA ASN A 53 6.48 9.74 -6.55
C ASN A 53 5.27 9.49 -7.46
N LEU A 54 4.19 8.97 -6.88
CA LEU A 54 2.98 8.55 -7.59
C LEU A 54 1.78 9.43 -7.30
N ARG A 55 1.96 10.61 -6.69
CA ARG A 55 0.89 11.52 -6.26
C ARG A 55 -0.22 11.68 -7.30
N GLU A 56 0.12 12.01 -8.54
CA GLU A 56 -0.85 12.22 -9.62
C GLU A 56 -1.61 10.94 -10.02
N THR A 57 -0.95 9.78 -9.98
CA THR A 57 -1.57 8.48 -10.31
C THR A 57 -2.47 8.02 -9.18
N LEU A 58 -2.01 8.16 -7.93
CA LEU A 58 -2.78 7.85 -6.74
C LEU A 58 -4.00 8.76 -6.60
N GLU A 59 -3.87 10.07 -6.84
CA GLU A 59 -5.01 11.01 -6.83
C GLU A 59 -6.11 10.59 -7.81
N LYS A 60 -5.75 10.15 -9.02
CA LYS A 60 -6.72 9.59 -9.97
C LYS A 60 -7.35 8.30 -9.45
N ALA A 61 -6.53 7.40 -8.91
CA ALA A 61 -7.01 6.15 -8.31
C ALA A 61 -8.05 6.40 -7.21
N TYR A 62 -7.78 7.34 -6.30
CA TYR A 62 -8.67 7.67 -5.20
C TYR A 62 -10.01 8.27 -5.63
N ILE A 63 -10.03 9.01 -6.75
CA ILE A 63 -11.25 9.63 -7.27
C ILE A 63 -12.16 8.58 -7.90
N ASP A 64 -11.58 7.70 -8.72
CA ASP A 64 -12.35 6.73 -9.51
C ASP A 64 -12.61 5.43 -8.75
N PHE A 65 -11.76 5.09 -7.78
CA PHE A 65 -11.78 3.85 -6.99
C PHE A 65 -11.57 4.18 -5.50
N PRO A 66 -12.66 4.48 -4.75
CA PRO A 66 -12.54 4.86 -3.35
C PRO A 66 -11.94 3.73 -2.52
N ILE A 67 -10.99 4.08 -1.65
CA ILE A 67 -10.42 3.14 -0.68
C ILE A 67 -11.38 3.00 0.49
N ASP A 68 -11.81 1.76 0.75
CA ASP A 68 -12.66 1.42 1.89
C ASP A 68 -11.85 1.38 3.20
N HIS A 69 -10.74 0.62 3.21
CA HIS A 69 -9.91 0.42 4.40
C HIS A 69 -8.45 0.10 4.03
N VAL A 70 -7.50 0.47 4.90
CA VAL A 70 -6.07 0.10 4.77
C VAL A 70 -5.55 -0.55 6.04
N ASN A 71 -4.97 -1.74 5.90
CA ASN A 71 -4.23 -2.40 6.99
C ASN A 71 -2.72 -2.14 6.84
N ILE A 72 -2.11 -1.62 7.90
CA ILE A 72 -0.66 -1.47 8.02
C ILE A 72 -0.13 -2.52 8.98
N TYR A 73 0.76 -3.39 8.49
CA TYR A 73 1.42 -4.41 9.28
C TYR A 73 2.87 -3.98 9.55
N GLY A 74 3.22 -3.73 10.81
CA GLY A 74 4.56 -3.27 11.21
C GLY A 74 4.54 -2.17 12.28
N ASP A 75 5.60 -1.36 12.30
CA ASP A 75 5.77 -0.21 13.18
C ASP A 75 5.85 1.07 12.31
N PRO A 76 4.70 1.66 11.91
CA PRO A 76 4.70 2.85 11.06
C PRO A 76 5.18 4.08 11.83
N SER A 77 5.97 4.93 11.17
CA SER A 77 6.45 6.18 11.77
C SER A 77 5.29 7.15 12.05
N PRO A 78 5.44 8.07 13.01
CA PRO A 78 4.43 9.11 13.25
C PRO A 78 4.13 9.97 12.02
N GLU A 79 5.14 10.20 11.17
CA GLU A 79 4.98 10.95 9.93
C GLU A 79 4.08 10.21 8.92
N LEU A 80 4.26 8.89 8.79
CA LEU A 80 3.38 8.08 7.94
C LEU A 80 1.95 8.07 8.46
N LEU A 81 1.75 7.93 9.78
CA LEU A 81 0.42 7.98 10.40
C LEU A 81 -0.29 9.31 10.19
N GLU A 82 0.43 10.43 10.27
CA GLU A 82 -0.14 11.75 9.96
C GLU A 82 -0.42 11.91 8.45
N ALA A 83 0.40 11.32 7.57
CA ALA A 83 0.19 11.40 6.12
C ALA A 83 -1.07 10.65 5.63
N VAL A 84 -1.46 9.57 6.32
CA VAL A 84 -2.67 8.79 6.00
C VAL A 84 -3.89 9.19 6.82
N LYS A 85 -3.80 10.28 7.58
CA LYS A 85 -4.88 10.76 8.44
C LYS A 85 -6.12 11.10 7.64
N GLY A 86 -7.24 10.44 7.95
CA GLY A 86 -8.50 10.56 7.22
C GLY A 86 -8.84 9.37 6.33
N ILE A 87 -7.90 8.43 6.17
CA ILE A 87 -8.17 7.08 5.67
C ILE A 87 -8.55 6.21 6.86
N ASP A 88 -9.52 5.30 6.68
CA ASP A 88 -9.81 4.28 7.70
C ASP A 88 -8.66 3.27 7.73
N ILE A 89 -7.91 3.24 8.84
CA ILE A 89 -6.69 2.44 8.97
C ILE A 89 -6.73 1.51 10.18
N GLY A 90 -6.24 0.28 9.99
CA GLY A 90 -5.87 -0.64 11.06
C GLY A 90 -4.34 -0.78 11.13
N VAL A 91 -3.75 -0.71 12.34
CA VAL A 91 -2.31 -0.91 12.55
C VAL A 91 -2.09 -2.17 13.37
N TYR A 92 -1.26 -3.09 12.86
CA TYR A 92 -1.01 -4.40 13.45
C TYR A 92 0.49 -4.64 13.58
N SER A 93 0.97 -4.87 14.80
CA SER A 93 2.34 -5.30 15.03
C SER A 93 2.48 -6.80 14.82
N PHE A 94 3.60 -7.23 14.24
CA PHE A 94 3.93 -8.64 14.14
C PHE A 94 4.04 -9.27 15.52
N SER A 95 3.48 -10.46 15.71
CA SER A 95 3.53 -11.21 16.97
C SER A 95 4.27 -12.54 16.83
N GLN A 96 3.97 -13.30 15.78
CA GLN A 96 4.56 -14.61 15.50
C GLN A 96 4.37 -15.00 14.04
N GLY A 97 5.28 -15.81 13.51
CA GLY A 97 5.22 -16.39 12.17
C GLY A 97 5.81 -17.81 12.15
N LEU A 98 5.57 -18.56 11.08
CA LEU A 98 6.06 -19.94 10.96
C LEU A 98 7.59 -20.05 11.04
N GLU A 99 8.30 -18.99 10.65
CA GLU A 99 9.76 -18.98 10.61
C GLU A 99 10.40 -18.17 11.75
N GLU A 100 9.63 -17.38 12.51
CA GLU A 100 10.15 -16.56 13.62
C GLU A 100 9.13 -16.44 14.77
N THR A 101 9.57 -16.82 15.97
CA THR A 101 8.87 -16.55 17.23
C THR A 101 9.53 -15.33 17.87
N ILE A 102 8.76 -14.33 18.29
CA ILE A 102 9.30 -13.27 19.15
C ILE A 102 9.59 -13.90 20.52
N GLU A 103 10.87 -13.96 20.90
CA GLU A 103 11.21 -14.20 22.31
C GLU A 103 10.74 -12.99 23.11
N VAL A 104 9.76 -13.20 23.97
CA VAL A 104 9.13 -12.18 24.83
C VAL A 104 10.04 -11.85 26.01
#